data_AF-A0A6I4I3Y1-F1
#
_entry.id   AF-A0A6I4I3Y1-F1
#
_cell.length_a   1.000
_cell.length_b   1.000
_cell.length_c   1.000
_cell.angle_alpha   90.00
_cell.angle_beta   90.00
_cell.angle_gamma   90.00
#
_symmetry.space_group_name_H-M   'P 1'
#
loop_
_entity.id
_entity.type
_entity.pdbx_description
1 polymer ?
#
loop_
_entity_poly.entity_id
_entity_poly.type
_entity_poly.pdbx_seq_one_letter_code
_entity_poly.pdbx_strand_id
1 'polypeptide(L)'
;MQSFIKRLPLLFIPGIMLLGLLINSCKKEDSNSYINTLLTNGVWRLASVRTELFHADTSKRRDTLNTNCNLLQTFTFTNDGTCSYANFHCLQQNAAGRWQLRTANTTNQNNNNNTNNNNLADSVFLNADVVCKDTIKRNKGNSRPFLGVRITNLGENSLVIEHTRLDTVYRTPVVVQRRLVTRYGFIH
;
A
#
# COMPACT_ATOMS: atom_id res chain seq x y z
N MET A 1 30.77 -21.55 65.89
CA MET A 1 30.47 -21.31 64.46
C MET A 1 28.95 -21.22 64.31
N GLN A 2 28.39 -20.00 64.32
CA GLN A 2 26.96 -19.78 64.03
C GLN A 2 26.86 -18.85 62.82
N SER A 3 26.19 -19.34 61.78
CA SER A 3 26.03 -18.72 60.48
C SER A 3 25.12 -17.50 60.53
N PHE A 4 25.69 -16.33 60.25
CA PHE A 4 24.94 -15.10 59.98
C PHE A 4 24.32 -15.18 58.56
N ILE A 5 23.16 -15.82 58.44
CA ILE A 5 22.27 -15.62 57.29
C ILE A 5 21.70 -14.20 57.44
N LYS A 6 22.38 -13.23 56.79
CA LYS A 6 21.92 -11.85 56.68
C LYS A 6 20.59 -11.86 55.94
N ARG A 7 19.53 -11.40 56.63
CA ARG A 7 18.22 -11.07 56.06
C ARG A 7 18.40 -9.96 55.03
N LEU A 8 18.73 -10.34 53.80
CA LEU A 8 18.72 -9.44 52.65
C LEU A 8 17.26 -9.11 52.35
N PRO A 9 16.86 -7.83 52.28
CA PRO A 9 15.45 -7.47 52.32
C PRO A 9 14.79 -7.84 51.00
N LEU A 10 13.69 -8.58 51.11
CA LEU A 10 12.73 -8.99 50.07
C LEU A 10 12.03 -7.79 49.36
N LEU A 11 12.57 -6.57 49.49
CA LEU A 11 11.96 -5.30 49.10
C LEU A 11 12.54 -4.76 47.77
N PHE A 12 13.64 -5.35 47.27
CA PHE A 12 14.24 -4.96 45.99
C PHE A 12 13.55 -5.57 44.76
N ILE A 13 12.84 -6.69 44.92
CA ILE A 13 12.16 -7.41 43.83
C ILE A 13 11.00 -6.61 43.20
N PRO A 14 10.08 -5.99 43.97
CA PRO A 14 9.01 -5.18 43.36
C PRO A 14 9.53 -3.91 42.68
N GLY A 15 10.66 -3.35 43.16
CA GLY A 15 11.29 -2.19 42.53
C GLY A 15 11.82 -2.50 41.13
N ILE A 16 12.48 -3.65 40.95
CA ILE A 16 12.98 -4.10 39.63
C ILE A 16 11.80 -4.40 38.68
N MET A 17 10.70 -4.97 39.19
CA MET A 17 9.52 -5.26 38.38
C MET A 17 8.81 -3.97 37.90
N LEU A 18 8.77 -2.91 38.72
CA LEU A 18 8.21 -1.62 38.34
C LEU A 18 9.05 -0.90 37.27
N LEU A 19 10.39 -0.99 37.38
CA LEU A 19 11.31 -0.44 36.39
C LEU A 19 11.20 -1.16 35.03
N GLY A 20 10.95 -2.47 35.00
CA GLY A 20 10.74 -3.23 33.77
C GLY A 20 9.49 -2.81 32.96
N LEU A 21 8.44 -2.33 33.64
CA LEU A 21 7.19 -1.89 32.98
C LEU A 21 7.32 -0.54 32.27
N LEU A 22 8.29 0.30 32.66
CA LEU A 22 8.50 1.63 32.06
C LEU A 22 9.37 1.58 30.79
N ILE A 23 10.22 0.57 30.65
CA ILE A 23 11.15 0.43 29.51
C ILE A 23 10.44 -0.20 28.30
N ASN A 24 9.31 -0.86 28.51
CA ASN A 24 8.53 -1.51 27.46
C ASN A 24 7.51 -0.58 26.79
N SER A 25 7.72 0.73 26.87
CA SER A 25 7.00 1.70 26.03
C SER A 25 7.60 1.64 24.63
N CYS A 26 7.23 0.62 23.85
CA CYS A 26 7.42 0.61 22.41
C CYS A 26 6.67 1.83 21.85
N LYS A 27 7.40 2.94 21.71
CA LYS A 27 6.91 4.15 21.06
C LYS A 27 6.65 3.76 19.61
N LYS A 28 5.38 3.61 19.25
CA LYS A 28 4.94 3.41 17.87
C LYS A 28 5.44 4.63 17.08
N GLU A 29 6.52 4.46 16.33
CA GLU A 29 7.00 5.48 15.41
C GLU A 29 5.91 5.79 14.39
N ASP A 30 5.82 7.05 13.97
CA ASP A 30 4.85 7.47 12.98
C ASP A 30 5.07 6.65 11.71
N SER A 31 4.21 5.66 11.48
CA SER A 31 4.35 4.66 10.41
C SER A 31 4.53 5.28 9.03
N ASN A 32 4.07 6.52 8.85
CA ASN A 32 4.23 7.29 7.63
C ASN A 32 5.69 7.66 7.33
N SER A 33 6.52 7.89 8.35
CA SER A 33 7.93 8.23 8.19
C SER A 33 8.72 7.06 7.60
N TYR A 34 8.55 5.87 8.18
CA TYR A 34 9.22 4.64 7.71
C TYR A 34 8.77 4.23 6.31
N ILE A 35 7.46 4.28 6.02
CA ILE A 35 6.91 3.98 4.69
C ILE A 35 7.47 4.97 3.64
N ASN A 36 7.61 6.25 3.99
CA ASN A 36 8.22 7.24 3.10
C ASN A 36 9.66 6.86 2.77
N THR A 37 10.47 6.53 3.79
CA THR A 37 11.85 6.08 3.58
C THR A 37 11.92 4.86 2.67
N LEU A 38 11.07 3.85 2.86
CA LEU A 38 11.05 2.68 1.99
C LEU A 38 10.72 3.05 0.53
N LEU A 39 9.72 3.91 0.31
CA LEU A 39 9.32 4.32 -1.04
C LEU A 39 10.40 5.12 -1.77
N THR A 40 11.14 5.97 -1.05
CA THR A 40 12.14 6.87 -1.62
C THR A 40 13.55 6.27 -1.67
N ASN A 41 13.75 5.05 -1.17
CA ASN A 41 15.03 4.35 -1.16
C ASN A 41 15.41 3.74 -2.52
N GLY A 42 15.31 4.53 -3.60
CA GLY A 42 15.80 4.18 -4.93
C GLY A 42 14.72 4.15 -6.01
N VAL A 43 15.00 3.38 -7.06
CA VAL A 43 14.12 3.24 -8.24
C VAL A 43 13.43 1.89 -8.22
N TRP A 44 12.09 1.90 -8.26
CA TRP A 44 11.26 0.70 -8.34
C TRP A 44 11.14 0.22 -9.77
N ARG A 45 11.54 -1.00 -10.06
CA ARG A 45 11.48 -1.61 -11.39
C ARG A 45 10.23 -2.48 -11.48
N LEU A 46 9.41 -2.28 -12.50
CA LEU A 46 8.20 -3.08 -12.69
C LEU A 46 8.60 -4.53 -13.00
N ALA A 47 8.13 -5.46 -12.17
CA ALA A 47 8.34 -6.89 -12.35
C ALA A 47 7.11 -7.57 -12.98
N SER A 48 5.90 -7.13 -12.64
CA SER A 48 4.68 -7.69 -13.23
C SER A 48 3.48 -6.76 -13.16
N VAL A 49 2.58 -6.92 -14.11
CA VAL A 49 1.22 -6.33 -14.07
C VAL A 49 0.23 -7.46 -14.25
N ARG A 50 -0.72 -7.59 -13.32
CA ARG A 50 -1.77 -8.61 -13.37
C ARG A 50 -3.13 -7.96 -13.26
N THR A 51 -4.06 -8.39 -14.10
CA THR A 51 -5.46 -7.97 -14.04
C THR A 51 -6.34 -9.18 -13.73
N GLU A 52 -7.28 -9.01 -12.82
CA GLU A 52 -8.24 -10.04 -12.46
C GLU A 52 -9.66 -9.47 -12.47
N LEU A 53 -10.53 -10.08 -13.27
CA LEU A 53 -11.94 -9.71 -13.39
C LEU A 53 -12.77 -10.64 -12.52
N PHE A 54 -13.48 -10.07 -11.56
CA PHE A 54 -14.42 -10.76 -10.70
C PHE A 54 -15.86 -10.43 -11.10
N HIS A 55 -16.72 -11.44 -11.09
CA HIS A 55 -18.18 -11.31 -11.10
C HIS A 55 -18.68 -11.82 -9.74
N ALA A 56 -19.27 -10.94 -8.93
CA ALA A 56 -19.44 -11.19 -7.50
C ALA A 56 -18.11 -11.67 -6.88
N ASP A 57 -18.10 -12.83 -6.21
CA ASP A 57 -16.91 -13.39 -5.57
C ASP A 57 -16.12 -14.35 -6.46
N THR A 58 -16.58 -14.61 -7.69
CA THR A 58 -15.92 -15.55 -8.60
C THR A 58 -14.97 -14.83 -9.55
N SER A 59 -13.70 -15.21 -9.55
CA SER A 59 -12.73 -14.80 -10.57
C SER A 59 -13.11 -15.44 -11.92
N LYS A 60 -13.28 -14.62 -12.95
CA LYS A 60 -13.68 -15.06 -14.30
C LYS A 60 -12.53 -15.04 -15.28
N ARG A 61 -11.62 -14.09 -15.13
CA ARG A 61 -10.50 -13.92 -16.05
C ARG A 61 -9.31 -13.34 -15.31
N ARG A 62 -8.13 -13.88 -15.60
CA ARG A 62 -6.85 -13.38 -15.12
C ARG A 62 -5.93 -13.21 -16.31
N ASP A 63 -5.38 -12.02 -16.49
CA ASP A 63 -4.37 -11.75 -17.50
C ASP A 63 -3.09 -11.22 -16.84
N THR A 64 -1.94 -11.52 -17.43
CA THR A 64 -0.68 -10.83 -17.12
C THR A 64 -0.37 -9.91 -18.28
N LEU A 65 -0.16 -8.62 -17.99
CA LEU A 65 0.11 -7.60 -18.99
C LEU A 65 1.61 -7.34 -19.10
N ASN A 66 2.02 -6.69 -20.19
CA ASN A 66 3.40 -6.31 -20.46
C ASN A 66 4.40 -7.49 -20.51
N THR A 67 3.94 -8.71 -20.82
CA THR A 67 4.81 -9.90 -20.88
C THR A 67 5.87 -9.83 -21.99
N ASN A 68 5.62 -9.06 -23.05
CA ASN A 68 6.52 -8.88 -24.19
C ASN A 68 7.11 -7.46 -24.25
N CYS A 69 7.28 -6.83 -23.09
CA CYS A 69 7.78 -5.46 -22.97
C CYS A 69 9.32 -5.45 -22.92
N ASN A 70 9.96 -4.92 -23.96
CA ASN A 70 11.42 -4.79 -23.96
C ASN A 70 11.92 -3.50 -23.28
N LEU A 71 11.01 -2.59 -22.92
CA LEU A 71 11.33 -1.36 -22.21
C LEU A 71 11.29 -1.58 -20.70
N LEU A 72 12.36 -1.17 -20.02
CA LEU A 72 12.38 -1.16 -18.56
C LEU A 72 11.41 -0.09 -18.04
N GLN A 73 10.41 -0.49 -17.26
CA GLN A 73 9.50 0.45 -16.61
C GLN A 73 9.95 0.71 -15.18
N THR A 74 10.05 1.98 -14.82
CA THR A 74 10.58 2.40 -13.52
C THR A 74 9.66 3.41 -12.86
N PHE A 75 9.49 3.30 -11.55
CA PHE A 75 8.76 4.23 -10.71
C PHE A 75 9.72 4.79 -9.66
N THR A 76 9.90 6.10 -9.64
CA THR A 76 10.78 6.76 -8.68
C THR A 76 9.95 7.69 -7.80
N PHE A 77 10.21 7.65 -6.50
CA PHE A 77 9.65 8.57 -5.51
C PHE A 77 10.78 9.36 -4.88
N THR A 78 10.55 10.64 -4.62
CA THR A 78 11.52 11.51 -3.95
C THR A 78 10.91 12.09 -2.67
N ASN A 79 11.77 12.44 -1.72
CA ASN A 79 11.39 12.94 -0.40
C ASN A 79 10.65 14.29 -0.44
N ASP A 80 10.72 15.02 -1.55
CA ASP A 80 10.00 16.29 -1.78
C ASP A 80 8.52 16.09 -2.19
N GLY A 81 8.05 14.83 -2.25
CA GLY A 81 6.70 14.49 -2.67
C GLY A 81 6.51 14.52 -4.19
N THR A 82 7.59 14.52 -4.98
CA THR A 82 7.53 14.32 -6.43
C THR A 82 7.80 12.86 -6.80
N CYS A 83 7.27 12.44 -7.95
CA CYS A 83 7.44 11.09 -8.45
C CYS A 83 7.48 11.08 -9.97
N SER A 84 8.08 10.03 -10.54
CA SER A 84 8.13 9.84 -11.98
C SER A 84 7.93 8.38 -12.36
N TYR A 85 7.29 8.14 -13.50
CA TYR A 85 7.10 6.82 -14.06
C TYR A 85 7.56 6.79 -15.52
N ALA A 86 8.44 5.84 -15.83
CA ALA A 86 8.96 5.64 -17.18
C ALA A 86 8.31 4.45 -17.88
N ASN A 87 8.13 4.58 -19.18
CA ASN A 87 7.78 3.51 -20.11
C ASN A 87 6.43 2.79 -19.86
N PHE A 88 5.45 3.51 -19.31
CA PHE A 88 4.11 2.98 -19.06
C PHE A 88 3.49 2.33 -20.30
N HIS A 89 2.85 1.17 -20.10
CA HIS A 89 2.28 0.35 -21.17
C HIS A 89 3.25 0.08 -22.34
N CYS A 90 4.54 -0.05 -22.03
CA CYS A 90 5.59 -0.34 -23.02
C CYS A 90 5.71 0.72 -24.12
N LEU A 91 5.37 1.96 -23.79
CA LEU A 91 5.54 3.11 -24.66
C LEU A 91 6.68 3.97 -24.13
N GLN A 92 7.68 4.28 -24.95
CA GLN A 92 8.79 5.16 -24.56
C GLN A 92 8.26 6.51 -24.09
N GLN A 93 8.35 6.77 -22.79
CA GLN A 93 7.86 8.00 -22.16
C GLN A 93 8.45 8.18 -20.77
N ASN A 94 8.40 9.41 -20.28
CA ASN A 94 8.61 9.70 -18.87
C ASN A 94 7.52 10.66 -18.41
N ALA A 95 6.77 10.26 -17.40
CA ALA A 95 5.69 11.04 -16.83
C ALA A 95 6.07 11.42 -15.41
N ALA A 96 5.88 12.69 -15.05
CA ALA A 96 6.13 13.21 -13.71
C ALA A 96 4.81 13.56 -13.03
N GLY A 97 4.82 13.55 -11.70
CA GLY A 97 3.68 13.88 -10.87
C GLY A 97 4.07 14.14 -9.43
N ARG A 98 3.06 14.29 -8.57
CA ARG A 98 3.24 14.36 -7.13
C ARG A 98 2.67 13.13 -6.47
N TRP A 99 3.25 12.72 -5.35
CA TRP A 99 2.75 11.59 -4.58
C TRP A 99 2.49 11.96 -3.13
N GLN A 100 1.55 11.25 -2.51
CA GLN A 100 1.27 11.33 -1.09
C GLN A 100 0.66 10.01 -0.61
N LEU A 101 0.84 9.72 0.68
CA LEU A 101 0.22 8.60 1.36
C LEU A 101 -1.04 9.05 2.08
N ARG A 102 -2.06 8.21 2.05
CA ARG A 102 -3.29 8.38 2.81
C ARG A 102 -3.60 7.07 3.51
N THR A 103 -3.86 7.11 4.81
CA THR A 103 -4.46 5.97 5.50
C THR A 103 -5.98 6.02 5.35
N ALA A 104 -6.62 4.87 5.25
CA ALA A 104 -8.07 4.76 5.40
C ALA A 104 -8.46 4.87 6.88
N ASN A 105 -8.17 6.03 7.48
CA ASN A 105 -8.74 6.33 8.78
C ASN A 105 -10.23 6.57 8.57
N THR A 106 -11.04 5.68 9.16
CA THR A 106 -12.47 5.83 9.38
C THR A 106 -12.74 7.21 9.98
N THR A 107 -13.10 8.20 9.15
CA THR A 107 -13.80 9.39 9.62
C THR A 107 -15.18 8.95 10.09
N ASN A 108 -15.26 8.56 11.35
CA ASN A 108 -16.45 8.61 12.20
C ASN A 108 -15.98 8.51 13.65
N GLN A 109 -15.34 9.57 14.14
CA GLN A 109 -15.38 9.87 15.57
C GLN A 109 -16.57 10.81 15.82
N ASN A 110 -17.76 10.40 15.38
CA ASN A 110 -19.00 10.93 15.92
C ASN A 110 -19.44 9.92 16.98
N ASN A 111 -19.45 10.38 18.23
CA ASN A 111 -19.99 9.70 19.40
C ASN A 111 -21.25 8.89 19.04
N ASN A 112 -21.12 7.58 18.85
CA ASN A 112 -22.19 6.59 18.93
C ASN A 112 -21.55 5.21 18.88
N ASN A 113 -21.63 4.51 20.01
CA ASN A 113 -21.15 3.15 20.18
C ASN A 113 -21.97 2.19 19.31
N ASN A 114 -21.55 2.01 18.06
CA ASN A 114 -21.94 0.86 17.24
C ASN A 114 -20.91 0.65 16.14
N THR A 115 -19.74 0.13 16.54
CA THR A 115 -18.63 -0.14 15.62
C THR A 115 -18.82 -1.50 14.97
N ASN A 116 -19.38 -1.52 13.76
CA ASN A 116 -19.20 -2.65 12.86
C ASN A 116 -17.76 -2.61 12.33
N ASN A 117 -16.93 -3.55 12.77
CA ASN A 117 -15.51 -3.67 12.44
C ASN A 117 -15.32 -4.06 10.97
N ASN A 118 -15.35 -3.08 10.07
CA ASN A 118 -14.83 -3.26 8.72
C ASN A 118 -13.32 -3.01 8.76
N ASN A 119 -12.52 -4.06 8.53
CA ASN A 119 -11.05 -4.15 8.59
C ASN A 119 -10.29 -3.28 7.56
N LEU A 120 -10.78 -2.08 7.25
CA LEU A 120 -10.13 -1.13 6.34
C LEU A 120 -9.22 -0.14 7.09
N ALA A 121 -9.24 -0.15 8.43
CA ALA A 121 -8.59 0.83 9.31
C ALA A 121 -7.06 0.90 9.19
N ASP A 122 -6.40 -0.11 8.61
CA ASP A 122 -4.95 -0.17 8.45
C ASP A 122 -4.49 -0.12 6.99
N SER A 123 -5.39 0.16 6.05
CA SER A 123 -5.03 0.23 4.63
C SER A 123 -4.33 1.56 4.30
N VAL A 124 -3.14 1.47 3.72
CA VAL A 124 -2.39 2.61 3.18
C VAL A 124 -2.66 2.73 1.69
N PHE A 125 -2.98 3.95 1.24
CA PHE A 125 -3.23 4.31 -0.14
C PHE A 125 -2.16 5.27 -0.63
N LEU A 126 -1.62 4.99 -1.81
CA LEU A 126 -0.76 5.87 -2.56
C LEU A 126 -1.62 6.69 -3.53
N ASN A 127 -1.45 8.00 -3.48
CA ASN A 127 -1.97 8.92 -4.48
C ASN A 127 -0.81 9.50 -5.27
N ALA A 128 -0.46 8.89 -6.40
CA ALA A 128 0.53 9.43 -7.33
C ALA A 128 -0.18 9.98 -8.58
N ASP A 129 -0.20 11.31 -8.72
CA ASP A 129 -0.83 12.01 -9.86
C ASP A 129 0.11 12.07 -11.07
N VAL A 130 0.47 10.90 -11.57
CA VAL A 130 1.28 10.76 -12.78
C VAL A 130 0.36 10.53 -13.97
N VAL A 131 0.45 11.39 -14.98
CA VAL A 131 -0.33 11.27 -16.22
C VAL A 131 0.52 10.56 -17.27
N CYS A 132 0.23 9.29 -17.50
CA CYS A 132 0.94 8.44 -18.45
C CYS A 132 0.18 8.38 -19.78
N LYS A 133 0.90 8.35 -20.90
CA LYS A 133 0.37 7.97 -22.21
C LYS A 133 0.12 6.47 -22.26
N ASP A 134 -0.95 6.05 -22.91
CA ASP A 134 -1.47 4.69 -22.98
C ASP A 134 -1.79 4.35 -24.45
N THR A 135 -1.71 3.05 -24.76
CA THR A 135 -2.09 2.43 -26.04
C THR A 135 -3.60 2.33 -26.27
N ILE A 136 -4.46 2.61 -25.28
CA ILE A 136 -5.91 2.51 -25.43
C ILE A 136 -6.47 3.66 -26.30
N LYS A 137 -7.06 3.29 -27.45
CA LYS A 137 -7.51 4.20 -28.52
C LYS A 137 -8.66 5.17 -28.16
N ARG A 138 -9.43 4.95 -27.08
CA ARG A 138 -10.72 5.65 -26.87
C ARG A 138 -10.62 7.07 -26.30
N ASN A 139 -9.50 7.47 -25.68
CA ASN A 139 -9.36 8.76 -24.97
C ASN A 139 -7.99 9.43 -25.17
N LYS A 140 -7.53 9.56 -26.44
CA LYS A 140 -6.21 10.12 -26.78
C LYS A 140 -5.05 9.53 -25.94
N GLY A 141 -5.23 8.29 -25.48
CA GLY A 141 -4.27 7.49 -24.74
C GLY A 141 -3.64 8.18 -23.53
N ASN A 142 -4.38 8.74 -22.58
CA ASN A 142 -3.81 9.18 -21.30
C ASN A 142 -4.50 8.48 -20.12
N SER A 143 -3.72 8.06 -19.13
CA SER A 143 -4.14 7.28 -17.96
C SER A 143 -3.47 7.80 -16.69
N ARG A 144 -4.18 7.72 -15.55
CA ARG A 144 -3.63 7.99 -14.21
C ARG A 144 -3.60 6.68 -13.40
N PRO A 145 -2.65 5.78 -13.68
CA PRO A 145 -2.69 4.41 -13.18
C PRO A 145 -2.46 4.27 -11.67
N PHE A 146 -1.87 5.27 -11.03
CA PHE A 146 -1.40 5.22 -9.63
C PHE A 146 -2.14 6.19 -8.70
N LEU A 147 -3.29 6.70 -9.12
CA LEU A 147 -4.13 7.56 -8.30
C LEU A 147 -5.04 6.71 -7.41
N GLY A 148 -4.99 6.90 -6.09
CA GLY A 148 -5.86 6.20 -5.13
C GLY A 148 -5.60 4.69 -5.04
N VAL A 149 -4.38 4.24 -5.31
CA VAL A 149 -4.04 2.81 -5.31
C VAL A 149 -3.70 2.35 -3.91
N ARG A 150 -4.11 1.15 -3.54
CA ARG A 150 -3.82 0.56 -2.25
C ARG A 150 -2.43 -0.07 -2.25
N ILE A 151 -1.61 0.22 -1.25
CA ILE A 151 -0.37 -0.51 -1.02
C ILE A 151 -0.74 -1.82 -0.32
N THR A 152 -0.46 -2.94 -0.97
CA THR A 152 -0.77 -4.29 -0.44
C THR A 152 0.46 -4.98 0.14
N ASN A 153 1.64 -4.59 -0.32
CA ASN A 153 2.93 -4.98 0.22
C ASN A 153 3.92 -3.83 -0.01
N LEU A 154 4.69 -3.49 1.01
CA LEU A 154 5.85 -2.63 0.91
C LEU A 154 6.91 -3.17 1.86
N GLY A 155 8.07 -3.53 1.30
CA GLY A 155 9.27 -3.89 2.03
C GLY A 155 10.50 -3.36 1.31
N GLU A 156 11.69 -3.70 1.80
CA GLU A 156 12.96 -3.15 1.27
C GLU A 156 13.18 -3.46 -0.22
N ASN A 157 12.70 -4.61 -0.71
CA ASN A 157 12.96 -5.08 -2.08
C ASN A 157 11.69 -5.28 -2.92
N SER A 158 10.50 -5.03 -2.36
CA SER A 158 9.25 -5.28 -3.06
C SER A 158 8.16 -4.27 -2.73
N LEU A 159 7.49 -3.80 -3.77
CA LEU A 159 6.31 -2.94 -3.66
C LEU A 159 5.20 -3.53 -4.50
N VAL A 160 4.03 -3.75 -3.91
CA VAL A 160 2.84 -4.21 -4.62
C VAL A 160 1.69 -3.23 -4.37
N ILE A 161 1.27 -2.57 -5.44
CA ILE A 161 0.13 -1.65 -5.43
C ILE A 161 -1.04 -2.24 -6.21
N GLU A 162 -2.25 -1.98 -5.71
CA GLU A 162 -3.48 -2.51 -6.25
C GLU A 162 -4.47 -1.38 -6.53
N HIS A 163 -5.00 -1.37 -7.76
CA HIS A 163 -6.10 -0.52 -8.15
C HIS A 163 -7.34 -1.38 -8.38
N THR A 164 -8.44 -1.04 -7.71
CA THR A 164 -9.72 -1.71 -7.91
C THR A 164 -10.68 -0.77 -8.61
N ARG A 165 -11.20 -1.20 -9.76
CA ARG A 165 -12.28 -0.54 -10.49
C ARG A 165 -13.55 -1.36 -10.39
N LEU A 166 -14.63 -0.73 -9.96
CA LEU A 166 -15.98 -1.31 -10.03
C LEU A 166 -16.63 -0.85 -11.32
N ASP A 167 -17.30 -1.79 -12.00
CA ASP A 167 -18.09 -1.53 -13.19
C ASP A 167 -19.46 -2.18 -13.03
N THR A 168 -20.52 -1.41 -13.24
CA THR A 168 -21.89 -1.90 -13.13
C THR A 168 -22.43 -2.08 -14.54
N VAL A 169 -22.62 -3.34 -14.94
CA VAL A 169 -23.19 -3.65 -16.25
C VAL A 169 -24.68 -3.91 -16.09
N TYR A 170 -25.50 -3.02 -16.63
CA TYR A 170 -26.95 -3.19 -16.72
C TYR A 170 -27.30 -4.10 -17.89
N ARG A 171 -27.84 -5.29 -17.62
CA ARG A 171 -28.44 -6.17 -18.63
C ARG A 171 -29.79 -6.65 -18.14
N THR A 172 -30.87 -5.94 -18.45
CA THR A 172 -32.24 -6.35 -18.07
C THR A 172 -32.49 -7.83 -18.39
N PRO A 173 -32.94 -8.66 -17.43
CA PRO A 173 -33.42 -8.33 -16.08
C PRO A 173 -32.37 -8.30 -14.94
N VAL A 174 -31.07 -8.48 -15.23
CA VAL A 174 -30.00 -8.67 -14.24
C VAL A 174 -28.99 -7.49 -14.22
N VAL A 175 -28.73 -6.94 -13.03
CA VAL A 175 -27.60 -6.04 -12.79
C VAL A 175 -26.41 -6.87 -12.35
N VAL A 176 -25.33 -6.87 -13.14
CA VAL A 176 -24.09 -7.58 -12.79
C VAL A 176 -23.03 -6.58 -12.38
N GLN A 177 -22.64 -6.63 -11.11
CA GLN A 177 -21.48 -5.90 -10.61
C GLN A 177 -20.20 -6.67 -10.96
N ARG A 178 -19.28 -5.98 -11.63
CA ARG A 178 -17.96 -6.50 -11.98
C ARG A 178 -16.90 -5.71 -11.23
N ARG A 179 -15.89 -6.42 -10.74
CA ARG A 179 -14.73 -5.81 -10.09
C ARG A 179 -13.50 -6.18 -10.88
N LEU A 180 -12.83 -5.18 -11.46
CA LEU A 180 -11.54 -5.35 -12.10
C LEU A 180 -10.45 -4.91 -11.12
N VAL A 181 -9.60 -5.85 -10.74
CA VAL A 181 -8.45 -5.58 -9.87
C VAL A 181 -7.19 -5.61 -10.72
N THR A 182 -6.43 -4.53 -10.71
CA THR A 182 -5.13 -4.43 -11.37
C THR A 182 -4.04 -4.32 -10.32
N ARG A 183 -3.06 -5.23 -10.35
CA ARG A 183 -1.92 -5.25 -9.45
C ARG A 183 -0.65 -4.97 -10.21
N TYR A 184 0.15 -4.05 -9.68
CA TYR A 184 1.49 -3.77 -10.17
C TYR A 184 2.47 -4.23 -9.10
N GLY A 185 3.35 -5.17 -9.47
CA GLY A 185 4.46 -5.62 -8.63
C GLY A 185 5.75 -4.99 -9.10
N PHE A 186 6.47 -4.38 -8.17
CA PHE A 186 7.77 -3.75 -8.37
C PHE A 186 8.81 -4.39 -7.47
N ILE A 187 10.06 -4.32 -7.92
CA ILE A 187 11.25 -4.77 -7.20
C ILE A 187 12.33 -3.69 -7.25
N HIS A 188 13.25 -3.71 -6.29
CA HIS A 188 14.50 -2.96 -6.37
C HIS A 188 15.59 -3.77 -7.09
#